data_AF-G7VYM2-F1
#
_entry.id   AF-G7VYM2-F1
#
_cell.length_a   1.000
_cell.length_b   1.000
_cell.length_c   1.000
_cell.angle_alpha   90.00
_cell.angle_beta   90.00
_cell.angle_gamma   90.00
#
_symmetry.space_group_name_H-M   'P 1'
#
loop_
_entity.id
_entity.type
_entity.pdbx_description
1 polymer ?
#
loop_
_entity_poly.entity_id
_entity_poly.type
_entity_poly.pdbx_seq_one_letter_code
_entity_poly.pdbx_strand_id
1 'polypeptide(L)'
;MSFHLYFDEANKIDQPGKAFSYYGAYGGMDTTMANITKAIRDIYTSLNTQSELHFTEYNHDQYLKKYFKVLNYVINQNININIIIVNNQNAHSIAQQMNLTMLELRGLLYIKIPERLFYGVTRHLNLPNNIDVKIRVDRNDEYKVLRLYSKIKEQMNAHSVYRNRRYTIESVRSQKSHESIPLQIIDTFMGIIVFLMEQGYTENSDASMIKSDLIYRFLSEGQNTERFQDQIKLFQWDGSDMLSDLPVSNYISRFMVHKTQFDIKEITKLNSLLIRDPDRTTREYRELMGYPNTRLRMMLGYKDEIEGRGRNSFLLA
;
A
#
# COMPACT_ATOMS: atom_id res chain seq x y z
N MET A 1 9.14 14.31 -22.71
CA MET A 1 8.45 13.12 -22.17
C MET A 1 9.20 12.74 -20.91
N SER A 2 8.54 12.69 -19.74
CA SER A 2 9.19 12.41 -18.45
C SER A 2 8.61 11.16 -17.77
N PHE A 3 9.42 10.54 -16.94
CA PHE A 3 9.02 9.45 -16.04
C PHE A 3 8.97 9.98 -14.61
N HIS A 4 7.96 9.55 -13.85
CA HIS A 4 7.73 10.00 -12.48
C HIS A 4 7.89 8.85 -11.52
N LEU A 5 8.66 9.05 -10.46
CA LEU A 5 8.83 8.11 -9.36
C LEU A 5 8.29 8.72 -8.08
N TYR A 6 7.64 7.88 -7.27
CA TYR A 6 7.06 8.24 -5.97
C TYR A 6 7.63 7.31 -4.91
N PHE A 7 7.95 7.87 -3.75
CA PHE A 7 8.58 7.15 -2.64
C PHE A 7 7.93 7.53 -1.32
N ASP A 8 7.75 6.51 -0.49
CA ASP A 8 7.23 6.63 0.87
C ASP A 8 7.86 5.57 1.80
N GLU A 9 7.78 5.79 3.11
CA GLU A 9 8.20 4.83 4.14
C GLU A 9 7.08 4.55 5.15
N ALA A 10 6.98 3.30 5.60
CA ALA A 10 6.16 2.92 6.74
C ALA A 10 7.04 2.29 7.82
N ASN A 11 6.78 2.70 9.07
CA ASN A 11 7.63 2.45 10.23
C ASN A 11 9.06 3.00 10.10
N LYS A 12 9.54 3.65 11.15
CA LYS A 12 10.96 4.04 11.24
C LYS A 12 11.80 2.89 11.75
N ILE A 13 13.08 2.88 11.38
CA ILE A 13 14.05 1.85 11.80
C ILE A 13 14.30 1.82 13.30
N ASP A 14 14.17 2.98 13.94
CA ASP A 14 14.26 3.21 15.37
C ASP A 14 12.90 3.27 16.06
N GLN A 15 11.82 2.95 15.35
CA GLN A 15 10.47 2.99 15.94
C GLN A 15 10.32 1.89 17.00
N PRO A 16 9.96 2.24 18.25
CA PRO A 16 9.79 1.25 19.30
C PRO A 16 8.73 0.22 18.96
N GLY A 17 9.02 -1.06 19.24
CA GLY A 17 8.08 -2.17 19.08
C GLY A 17 7.84 -2.62 17.64
N LYS A 18 8.53 -2.05 16.65
CA LYS A 18 8.43 -2.48 15.24
C LYS A 18 9.63 -3.34 14.85
N ALA A 19 9.33 -4.56 14.40
CA ALA A 19 10.34 -5.51 13.92
C ALA A 19 10.89 -5.13 12.54
N PHE A 20 10.07 -4.45 11.73
CA PHE A 20 10.39 -4.13 10.35
C PHE A 20 10.11 -2.67 10.00
N SER A 21 10.93 -2.13 9.10
CA SER A 21 10.70 -0.89 8.37
C SER A 21 10.45 -1.18 6.90
N TYR A 22 9.57 -0.41 6.28
CA TYR A 22 9.11 -0.64 4.91
C TYR A 22 9.37 0.60 4.07
N TYR A 23 9.90 0.38 2.88
CA TYR A 23 10.23 1.45 1.95
C TYR A 23 9.63 1.11 0.59
N GLY A 24 8.70 1.93 0.13
CA GLY A 24 7.95 1.70 -1.11
C GLY A 24 8.34 2.67 -2.20
N ALA A 25 8.46 2.17 -3.43
CA ALA A 25 8.55 3.02 -4.61
C ALA A 25 7.77 2.45 -5.79
N TYR A 26 7.20 3.35 -6.59
CA TYR A 26 6.61 3.02 -7.87
C TYR A 26 6.68 4.22 -8.80
N GLY A 27 6.34 4.02 -10.08
CA GLY A 27 6.34 5.10 -11.04
C GLY A 27 5.76 4.73 -12.38
N GLY A 28 5.66 5.74 -13.24
CA GLY A 28 5.13 5.62 -14.59
C GLY A 28 5.47 6.83 -15.44
N MET A 29 5.14 6.73 -16.73
CA MET A 29 5.21 7.88 -17.64
C MET A 29 4.26 8.98 -17.19
N ASP A 30 4.62 10.24 -17.48
CA ASP A 30 3.80 11.41 -17.13
C ASP A 30 2.33 11.28 -17.56
N THR A 31 2.09 10.77 -18.77
CA THR A 31 0.73 10.51 -19.29
C THR A 31 -0.03 9.48 -18.46
N THR A 32 0.64 8.38 -18.06
CA THR A 32 0.04 7.34 -17.22
C THR A 32 -0.30 7.88 -15.84
N MET A 33 0.63 8.61 -15.21
CA MET A 33 0.41 9.19 -13.88
C MET A 33 -0.67 10.27 -13.90
N ALA A 34 -0.75 11.08 -14.96
CA ALA A 34 -1.80 12.07 -15.15
C ALA A 34 -3.18 11.41 -15.29
N ASN A 35 -3.28 10.32 -16.07
CA ASN A 35 -4.52 9.58 -16.24
C ASN A 35 -4.99 8.96 -14.92
N ILE A 36 -4.07 8.33 -14.17
CA ILE A 36 -4.37 7.78 -12.83
C ILE A 36 -4.89 8.86 -11.90
N THR A 37 -4.18 9.99 -11.84
CA THR A 37 -4.55 11.12 -10.98
C THR A 37 -5.93 11.68 -11.36
N LYS A 38 -6.23 11.80 -12.65
CA LYS A 38 -7.53 12.27 -13.14
C LYS A 38 -8.64 11.30 -12.75
N ALA A 39 -8.48 10.01 -13.02
CA ALA A 39 -9.49 9.00 -12.71
C ALA A 39 -9.82 8.95 -11.21
N ILE A 40 -8.81 9.08 -10.34
CA ILE A 40 -9.04 9.10 -8.90
C ILE A 40 -9.77 10.37 -8.46
N ARG A 41 -9.47 11.53 -9.06
CA ARG A 41 -10.24 12.76 -8.80
C ARG A 41 -11.70 12.60 -9.23
N ASP A 42 -11.94 11.98 -10.39
CA ASP A 42 -13.29 11.71 -10.86
C ASP A 42 -14.05 10.77 -9.90
N ILE A 43 -13.36 9.76 -9.34
CA ILE A 43 -13.91 8.91 -8.26
C ILE A 43 -14.27 9.77 -7.04
N TYR A 44 -13.37 10.65 -6.58
CA TYR A 44 -13.62 11.50 -5.42
C TYR A 44 -14.82 12.41 -5.61
N THR A 45 -14.92 13.05 -6.79
CA THR A 45 -16.06 13.90 -7.15
C THR A 45 -17.36 13.10 -7.20
N SER A 46 -17.35 11.92 -7.83
CA SER A 46 -18.55 11.06 -7.94
C SER A 46 -19.07 10.57 -6.59
N LEU A 47 -18.18 10.40 -5.60
CA LEU A 47 -18.51 9.95 -4.25
C LEU A 47 -18.68 11.11 -3.26
N ASN A 48 -18.56 12.36 -3.72
CA ASN A 48 -18.60 13.56 -2.89
C ASN A 48 -17.69 13.46 -1.66
N THR A 49 -16.43 13.04 -1.87
CA THR A 49 -15.44 12.85 -0.80
C THR A 49 -14.22 13.72 -1.02
N GLN A 50 -13.68 14.27 0.07
CA GLN A 50 -12.50 15.15 0.08
C GLN A 50 -11.38 14.60 0.96
N SER A 51 -11.63 13.47 1.66
CA SER A 51 -10.60 12.86 2.51
C SER A 51 -9.56 12.16 1.67
N GLU A 52 -8.30 12.24 2.09
CA GLU A 52 -7.20 11.53 1.43
C GLU A 52 -7.31 10.01 1.59
N LEU A 53 -6.52 9.28 0.82
CA LEU A 53 -6.25 7.88 1.12
C LEU A 53 -5.05 7.86 2.07
N HIS A 54 -5.29 7.33 3.26
CA HIS A 54 -4.24 7.04 4.22
C HIS A 54 -4.63 5.76 4.97
N PHE A 55 -3.93 4.66 4.68
CA PHE A 55 -4.38 3.34 5.12
C PHE A 55 -4.40 3.19 6.65
N THR A 56 -3.49 3.88 7.35
CA THR A 56 -3.46 3.91 8.82
C THR A 56 -4.74 4.52 9.40
N GLU A 57 -5.26 5.58 8.76
CA GLU A 57 -6.48 6.29 9.17
C GLU A 57 -7.78 5.64 8.67
N TYR A 58 -7.70 4.63 7.80
CA TYR A 58 -8.87 3.88 7.33
C TYR A 58 -9.43 2.96 8.42
N ASN A 59 -10.24 3.54 9.30
CA ASN A 59 -10.83 2.86 10.47
C ASN A 59 -12.38 2.92 10.45
N HIS A 60 -12.99 3.31 9.32
CA HIS A 60 -14.44 3.39 9.17
C HIS A 60 -14.87 2.96 7.76
N ASP A 61 -15.78 2.00 7.69
CA ASP A 61 -16.26 1.42 6.42
C ASP A 61 -17.14 2.37 5.57
N GLN A 62 -17.45 3.58 6.04
CA GLN A 62 -18.15 4.59 5.24
C GLN A 62 -17.33 4.98 4.00
N TYR A 63 -16.00 4.86 4.09
CA TYR A 63 -15.08 5.14 2.98
C TYR A 63 -14.77 3.89 2.14
N LEU A 64 -15.36 2.72 2.43
CA LEU A 64 -15.10 1.46 1.73
C LEU A 64 -15.21 1.61 0.22
N LYS A 65 -16.27 2.27 -0.28
CA LYS A 65 -16.49 2.49 -1.72
C LYS A 65 -15.39 3.33 -2.37
N LYS A 66 -14.87 4.35 -1.66
CA LYS A 66 -13.74 5.18 -2.12
C LYS A 66 -12.48 4.35 -2.27
N TYR A 67 -12.07 3.68 -1.19
CA TYR A 67 -10.85 2.87 -1.18
C TYR A 67 -10.92 1.73 -2.19
N PHE A 68 -12.06 1.01 -2.24
CA PHE A 68 -12.27 -0.08 -3.19
C PHE A 68 -12.15 0.40 -4.65
N LYS A 69 -12.86 1.47 -5.04
CA LYS A 69 -12.82 1.97 -6.43
C LYS A 69 -11.41 2.44 -6.82
N VAL A 70 -10.70 3.11 -5.92
CA VAL A 70 -9.32 3.55 -6.20
C VAL A 70 -8.36 2.38 -6.32
N LEU A 71 -8.34 1.47 -5.34
CA LEU A 71 -7.45 0.30 -5.36
C LEU A 71 -7.70 -0.56 -6.60
N ASN A 72 -8.98 -0.82 -6.91
CA ASN A 72 -9.38 -1.57 -8.10
C ASN A 72 -8.93 -0.87 -9.39
N TYR A 73 -9.10 0.45 -9.50
CA TYR A 73 -8.64 1.18 -10.68
C TYR A 73 -7.11 1.10 -10.84
N VAL A 74 -6.37 1.33 -9.76
CA VAL A 74 -4.90 1.43 -9.77
C VAL A 74 -4.25 0.08 -10.08
N ILE A 75 -4.70 -1.02 -9.46
CA ILE A 75 -4.12 -2.35 -9.72
C ILE A 75 -4.41 -2.85 -11.15
N ASN A 76 -5.40 -2.27 -11.82
CA ASN A 76 -5.69 -2.56 -13.22
C ASN A 76 -4.88 -1.69 -14.20
N GLN A 77 -3.99 -0.83 -13.70
CA GLN A 77 -3.02 -0.10 -14.52
C GLN A 77 -1.72 -0.89 -14.67
N ASN A 78 -0.96 -0.58 -15.72
CA ASN A 78 0.37 -1.16 -15.91
C ASN A 78 1.41 -0.39 -15.08
N ILE A 79 1.42 -0.63 -13.77
CA ILE A 79 2.39 -0.08 -12.83
C ILE A 79 3.09 -1.21 -12.08
N ASN A 80 4.31 -0.95 -11.61
CA ASN A 80 5.05 -1.88 -10.74
C ASN A 80 5.41 -1.16 -9.44
N ILE A 81 5.11 -1.81 -8.32
CA ILE A 81 5.42 -1.32 -6.97
C ILE A 81 6.50 -2.23 -6.39
N ASN A 82 7.62 -1.64 -6.01
CA ASN A 82 8.68 -2.35 -5.31
C ASN A 82 8.69 -1.90 -3.85
N ILE A 83 8.82 -2.86 -2.93
CA ILE A 83 8.92 -2.59 -1.50
C ILE A 83 10.14 -3.32 -0.94
N ILE A 84 11.01 -2.58 -0.26
CA ILE A 84 12.11 -3.15 0.52
C ILE A 84 11.69 -3.14 1.99
N ILE A 85 11.82 -4.31 2.63
CA ILE A 85 11.56 -4.54 4.04
C ILE A 85 12.90 -4.69 4.74
N VAL A 86 13.13 -3.90 5.78
CA VAL A 86 14.34 -3.94 6.60
C VAL A 86 14.03 -4.59 7.93
N ASN A 87 14.79 -5.62 8.31
CA ASN A 87 14.76 -6.14 9.67
C ASN A 87 15.47 -5.15 10.61
N ASN A 88 14.72 -4.54 11.52
CA ASN A 88 15.23 -3.50 12.42
C ASN A 88 16.26 -4.07 13.42
N GLN A 89 16.05 -5.30 13.91
CA GLN A 89 16.99 -5.95 14.83
C GLN A 89 18.36 -6.17 14.18
N ASN A 90 18.37 -6.65 12.93
CA ASN A 90 19.61 -6.87 12.19
C ASN A 90 20.30 -5.54 11.89
N ALA A 91 19.53 -4.52 11.50
CA ALA A 91 20.06 -3.17 11.26
C ALA A 91 20.71 -2.57 12.52
N HIS A 92 20.06 -2.70 13.68
CA HIS A 92 20.61 -2.25 14.96
C HIS A 92 21.88 -3.01 15.34
N SER A 93 21.90 -4.34 15.14
CA SER A 93 23.08 -5.17 15.42
C SER A 93 24.28 -4.72 14.58
N ILE A 94 24.08 -4.45 13.29
CA ILE A 94 25.11 -3.93 12.39
C ILE A 94 25.59 -2.55 12.85
N ALA A 95 24.68 -1.65 13.21
CA ALA A 95 25.04 -0.32 13.70
C ALA A 95 25.92 -0.40 14.96
N GLN A 96 25.58 -1.29 15.89
CA GLN A 96 26.38 -1.54 17.09
C GLN A 96 27.77 -2.09 16.74
N GLN A 97 27.85 -3.08 15.85
CA GLN A 97 29.12 -3.66 15.40
C GLN A 97 30.03 -2.64 14.70
N MET A 98 29.44 -1.70 13.98
CA MET A 98 30.16 -0.65 13.24
C MET A 98 30.38 0.63 14.04
N ASN A 99 29.98 0.69 15.33
CA ASN A 99 29.99 1.88 16.16
C ASN A 99 29.27 3.09 15.53
N LEU A 100 28.15 2.84 14.84
CA LEU A 100 27.32 3.87 14.23
C LEU A 100 26.22 4.32 15.19
N THR A 101 25.97 5.62 15.21
CA THR A 101 24.74 6.17 15.80
C THR A 101 23.53 5.80 14.93
N MET A 102 22.33 5.85 15.51
CA MET A 102 21.10 5.63 14.74
C MET A 102 20.89 6.65 13.63
N LEU A 103 21.34 7.90 13.83
CA LEU A 103 21.27 8.94 12.81
C LEU A 103 22.18 8.62 11.62
N GLU A 104 23.38 8.10 11.87
CA GLU A 104 24.31 7.67 10.82
C GLU A 104 23.78 6.45 10.06
N LEU A 105 23.26 5.44 10.78
CA LEU A 105 22.62 4.28 10.16
C LEU A 105 21.48 4.70 9.23
N ARG A 106 20.59 5.59 9.70
CA ARG A 106 19.49 6.15 8.88
C ARG A 106 20.03 6.91 7.69
N GLY A 107 21.06 7.73 7.88
CA GLY A 107 21.74 8.42 6.80
C GLY A 107 22.24 7.49 5.69
N LEU A 108 22.81 6.34 6.05
CA LEU A 108 23.30 5.34 5.10
C LEU A 108 22.15 4.61 4.39
N LEU A 109 21.18 4.10 5.15
CA LEU A 109 20.06 3.32 4.61
C LEU A 109 19.11 4.17 3.75
N TYR A 110 18.83 5.41 4.16
CA TYR A 110 18.00 6.33 3.37
C TYR A 110 18.66 6.76 2.06
N ILE A 111 19.97 6.57 1.88
CA ILE A 111 20.58 6.76 0.56
C ILE A 111 20.45 5.48 -0.27
N LYS A 112 20.81 4.33 0.31
CA LYS A 112 20.93 3.07 -0.45
C LYS A 112 19.60 2.40 -0.76
N ILE A 113 18.63 2.44 0.15
CA ILE A 113 17.33 1.79 -0.06
C ILE A 113 16.53 2.49 -1.17
N PRO A 114 16.35 3.83 -1.16
CA PRO A 114 15.65 4.50 -2.24
C PRO A 114 16.36 4.34 -3.59
N GLU A 115 17.69 4.37 -3.62
CA GLU A 115 18.46 4.11 -4.84
C GLU A 115 18.17 2.72 -5.42
N ARG A 116 18.25 1.65 -4.60
CA ARG A 116 17.91 0.28 -5.02
C ARG A 116 16.47 0.16 -5.50
N LEU A 117 15.51 0.80 -4.81
CA LEU A 117 14.10 0.82 -5.18
C LEU A 117 13.88 1.49 -6.53
N PHE A 118 14.38 2.71 -6.72
CA PHE A 118 14.23 3.46 -7.97
C PHE A 118 14.90 2.77 -9.13
N TYR A 119 16.08 2.18 -8.91
CA TYR A 119 16.72 1.33 -9.91
C TYR A 119 15.83 0.13 -10.27
N GLY A 120 15.27 -0.56 -9.27
CA GLY A 120 14.34 -1.68 -9.48
C GLY A 120 13.13 -1.29 -10.35
N VAL A 121 12.58 -0.10 -10.17
CA VAL A 121 11.46 0.41 -10.98
C VAL A 121 11.92 0.81 -12.39
N THR A 122 13.09 1.43 -12.53
CA THR A 122 13.56 2.00 -13.80
C THR A 122 14.37 1.03 -14.68
N ARG A 123 14.87 -0.09 -14.14
CA ARG A 123 15.79 -1.00 -14.87
C ARG A 123 15.17 -1.68 -16.10
N HIS A 124 13.84 -1.75 -16.16
CA HIS A 124 13.09 -2.35 -17.26
C HIS A 124 12.62 -1.34 -18.32
N LEU A 125 12.93 -0.06 -18.13
CA LEU A 125 12.61 0.98 -19.10
C LEU A 125 13.50 0.78 -20.33
N ASN A 126 12.96 0.11 -21.35
CA ASN A 126 13.55 0.00 -22.67
C ASN A 126 13.27 1.30 -23.44
N LEU A 127 14.11 2.30 -23.21
CA LEU A 127 13.90 3.64 -23.74
C LEU A 127 14.75 3.87 -25.00
N PRO A 128 14.17 4.28 -26.13
CA PRO A 128 14.94 4.61 -27.32
C PRO A 128 15.79 5.89 -27.10
N ASN A 129 15.31 6.83 -26.28
CA ASN A 129 15.92 8.13 -26.01
C ASN A 129 16.21 8.33 -24.51
N ASN A 130 17.05 9.33 -24.18
CA ASN A 130 17.26 9.73 -22.79
C ASN A 130 15.98 10.36 -22.22
N ILE A 131 15.44 9.81 -21.13
CA ILE A 131 14.24 10.33 -20.47
C ILE A 131 14.59 11.03 -19.17
N ASP A 132 13.93 12.16 -18.93
CA ASP A 132 13.98 12.88 -17.67
C ASP A 132 13.12 12.17 -16.63
N VAL A 133 13.75 11.82 -15.51
CA VAL A 133 13.09 11.21 -14.35
C VAL A 133 12.91 12.25 -13.25
N LYS A 134 11.68 12.38 -12.78
CA LYS A 134 11.28 13.27 -11.68
C LYS A 134 10.87 12.42 -10.48
N ILE A 135 11.59 12.56 -9.38
CA ILE A 135 11.33 11.84 -8.13
C ILE A 135 10.55 12.76 -7.18
N ARG A 136 9.49 12.22 -6.58
CA ARG A 136 8.73 12.83 -5.49
C ARG A 136 8.82 11.92 -4.27
N VAL A 137 9.20 12.52 -3.16
CA VAL A 137 9.38 11.85 -1.86
C VAL A 137 8.37 12.46 -0.90
N ASP A 138 7.67 11.63 -0.13
CA ASP A 138 6.78 12.16 0.90
C ASP A 138 7.54 13.03 1.91
N ARG A 139 6.85 14.03 2.46
CA ARG A 139 7.50 15.06 3.27
C ARG A 139 7.84 14.53 4.65
N ASN A 140 9.14 14.31 4.87
CA ASN A 140 9.74 14.17 6.19
C ASN A 140 10.87 15.21 6.38
N ASP A 141 10.86 15.92 7.51
CA ASP A 141 11.88 16.93 7.82
C ASP A 141 13.26 16.32 8.05
N GLU A 142 13.35 15.07 8.50
CA GLU A 142 14.61 14.33 8.67
C GLU A 142 15.35 14.16 7.33
N TYR A 143 14.61 14.00 6.22
CA TYR A 143 15.20 13.87 4.88
C TYR A 143 15.94 15.13 4.45
N LYS A 144 15.51 16.31 4.92
CA LYS A 144 16.22 17.57 4.66
C LYS A 144 17.55 17.59 5.41
N VAL A 145 17.54 17.22 6.69
CA VAL A 145 18.75 17.15 7.54
C VAL A 145 19.79 16.22 6.94
N LEU A 146 19.36 15.07 6.43
CA LEU A 146 20.25 14.06 5.83
C LEU A 146 20.72 14.40 4.40
N ARG A 147 20.26 15.52 3.84
CA ARG A 147 20.47 15.95 2.44
C ARG A 147 20.06 14.87 1.44
N LEU A 148 18.95 14.19 1.73
CA LEU A 148 18.48 13.02 0.98
C LEU A 148 18.30 13.34 -0.50
N TYR A 149 17.62 14.44 -0.82
CA TYR A 149 17.22 14.78 -2.19
C TYR A 149 18.42 14.98 -3.13
N SER A 150 19.47 15.66 -2.67
CA SER A 150 20.68 15.86 -3.47
C SER A 150 21.45 14.56 -3.65
N LYS A 151 21.57 13.76 -2.57
CA LYS A 151 22.28 12.48 -2.59
C LYS A 151 21.61 11.45 -3.49
N ILE A 152 20.28 11.33 -3.46
CA ILE A 152 19.53 10.47 -4.39
C ILE A 152 19.78 10.88 -5.83
N LYS A 153 19.68 12.18 -6.15
CA LYS A 153 19.90 12.68 -7.51
C LYS A 153 21.29 12.30 -8.02
N GLU A 154 22.31 12.53 -7.20
CA GLU A 154 23.70 12.21 -7.55
C GLU A 154 23.91 10.71 -7.74
N GLN A 155 23.51 9.89 -6.76
CA GLN A 155 23.69 8.43 -6.80
C GLN A 155 22.94 7.80 -7.98
N MET A 156 21.70 8.20 -8.24
CA MET A 156 20.90 7.65 -9.34
C MET A 156 21.43 8.05 -10.72
N ASN A 157 21.98 9.27 -10.87
CA ASN A 157 22.65 9.68 -12.10
C ASN A 157 23.99 8.97 -12.30
N ALA A 158 24.77 8.79 -11.24
CA ALA A 158 25.99 7.98 -11.30
C ALA A 158 25.67 6.53 -11.69
N HIS A 159 24.61 5.96 -11.10
CA HIS A 159 24.13 4.63 -11.44
C HIS A 159 23.67 4.54 -12.90
N SER A 160 22.93 5.54 -13.39
CA SER A 160 22.45 5.53 -14.77
C SER A 160 23.60 5.53 -15.78
N VAL A 161 24.63 6.35 -15.55
CA VAL A 161 25.86 6.35 -16.38
C VAL A 161 26.59 5.01 -16.27
N TYR A 162 26.87 4.53 -15.05
CA TYR A 162 27.62 3.30 -14.82
C TYR A 162 26.96 2.06 -15.46
N ARG A 163 25.63 1.98 -15.45
CA ARG A 163 24.85 0.87 -16.03
C ARG A 163 24.40 1.11 -17.46
N ASN A 164 24.87 2.17 -18.13
CA ASN A 164 24.46 2.56 -19.48
C ASN A 164 22.92 2.65 -19.62
N ARG A 165 22.25 3.27 -18.64
CA ARG A 165 20.82 3.52 -18.66
C ARG A 165 20.54 4.85 -19.36
N ARG A 166 19.49 4.85 -20.19
CA ARG A 166 19.05 6.01 -20.97
C ARG A 166 18.05 6.87 -20.18
N TYR A 167 18.42 7.25 -18.95
CA TYR A 167 17.65 8.22 -18.17
C TYR A 167 18.55 9.16 -17.38
N THR A 168 18.02 10.34 -17.04
CA THR A 168 18.66 11.31 -16.16
C THR A 168 17.68 11.77 -15.10
N ILE A 169 18.09 11.76 -13.83
CA ILE A 169 17.32 12.36 -12.74
C ILE A 169 17.38 13.88 -12.86
N GLU A 170 16.30 14.46 -13.35
CA GLU A 170 16.13 15.90 -13.48
C GLU A 170 15.93 16.55 -12.11
N SER A 171 15.03 15.98 -11.29
CA SER A 171 14.69 16.54 -9.98
C SER A 171 14.31 15.47 -8.95
N VAL A 172 14.64 15.74 -7.70
CA VAL A 172 14.15 15.04 -6.51
C VAL A 172 13.56 16.10 -5.59
N ARG A 173 12.28 16.00 -5.26
CA ARG A 173 11.58 17.01 -4.44
C ARG A 173 10.69 16.36 -3.39
N SER A 174 10.62 17.01 -2.24
CA SER A 174 9.60 16.72 -1.23
C SER A 174 8.24 17.19 -1.69
N GLN A 175 7.19 16.42 -1.39
CA GLN A 175 5.80 16.81 -1.59
C GLN A 175 4.98 16.24 -0.41
N LYS A 176 3.92 16.95 0.01
CA LYS A 176 3.05 16.41 1.07
C LYS A 176 2.08 15.39 0.48
N SER A 177 1.85 14.28 1.17
CA SER A 177 0.92 13.23 0.72
C SER A 177 -0.50 13.75 0.38
N HIS A 178 -1.11 14.61 1.21
CA HIS A 178 -2.44 15.18 0.92
C HIS A 178 -2.52 16.01 -0.38
N GLU A 179 -1.40 16.52 -0.89
CA GLU A 179 -1.32 17.28 -2.14
C GLU A 179 -1.01 16.36 -3.35
N SER A 180 -0.85 15.05 -3.15
CA SER A 180 -0.34 14.09 -4.12
C SER A 180 -1.06 12.75 -4.07
N ILE A 181 -2.06 12.57 -4.94
CA ILE A 181 -2.72 11.27 -5.14
C ILE A 181 -1.68 10.15 -5.39
N PRO A 182 -0.62 10.35 -6.20
CA PRO A 182 0.38 9.32 -6.35
C PRO A 182 1.11 8.91 -5.05
N LEU A 183 1.36 9.83 -4.12
CA LEU A 183 1.96 9.46 -2.83
C LEU A 183 0.95 8.69 -1.96
N GLN A 184 -0.31 9.12 -1.95
CA GLN A 184 -1.39 8.41 -1.25
C GLN A 184 -1.59 6.97 -1.75
N ILE A 185 -1.37 6.72 -3.04
CA ILE A 185 -1.42 5.36 -3.62
C ILE A 185 -0.34 4.47 -3.00
N ILE A 186 0.92 4.91 -2.97
CA ILE A 186 2.01 4.08 -2.43
C ILE A 186 1.86 3.87 -0.92
N ASP A 187 1.46 4.91 -0.17
CA ASP A 187 1.08 4.77 1.25
C ASP A 187 0.03 3.67 1.43
N THR A 188 -1.03 3.70 0.62
CA THR A 188 -2.14 2.77 0.77
C THR A 188 -1.73 1.33 0.45
N PHE A 189 -1.05 1.09 -0.67
CA PHE A 189 -0.58 -0.26 -1.02
C PHE A 189 0.46 -0.78 -0.04
N MET A 190 1.40 0.06 0.40
CA MET A 190 2.38 -0.30 1.42
C MET A 190 1.70 -0.60 2.76
N GLY A 191 0.69 0.18 3.15
CA GLY A 191 -0.11 -0.06 4.35
C GLY A 191 -0.85 -1.41 4.31
N ILE A 192 -1.39 -1.80 3.17
CA ILE A 192 -1.97 -3.14 2.97
C ILE A 192 -0.89 -4.23 3.17
N ILE A 193 0.29 -4.05 2.56
CA ILE A 193 1.40 -5.01 2.71
C ILE A 193 1.83 -5.13 4.17
N VAL A 194 2.03 -4.01 4.87
CA VAL A 194 2.37 -3.99 6.31
C VAL A 194 1.30 -4.74 7.11
N PHE A 195 0.02 -4.47 6.86
CA PHE A 195 -1.09 -5.12 7.55
C PHE A 195 -1.12 -6.64 7.33
N LEU A 196 -0.84 -7.10 6.11
CA LEU A 196 -0.75 -8.53 5.78
C LEU A 196 0.48 -9.18 6.42
N MET A 197 1.65 -8.53 6.34
CA MET A 197 2.91 -9.06 6.86
C MET A 197 2.94 -9.11 8.39
N GLU A 198 2.47 -8.06 9.05
CA GLU A 198 2.38 -7.98 10.52
C GLU A 198 1.16 -8.74 11.07
N GLN A 199 0.39 -9.43 10.21
CA GLN A 199 -0.81 -10.17 10.59
C GLN A 199 -1.83 -9.33 11.35
N GLY A 200 -1.95 -8.04 11.02
CA GLY A 200 -2.88 -7.12 11.67
C GLY A 200 -4.33 -7.60 11.62
N TYR A 201 -4.68 -8.42 10.61
CA TYR A 201 -5.98 -9.08 10.46
C TYR A 201 -6.33 -10.07 11.60
N THR A 202 -5.37 -10.48 12.42
CA THR A 202 -5.60 -11.38 13.57
C THR A 202 -6.02 -10.62 14.83
N GLU A 203 -5.86 -9.30 14.86
CA GLU A 203 -6.27 -8.47 15.98
C GLU A 203 -7.79 -8.44 16.10
N ASN A 204 -8.30 -8.63 17.33
CA ASN A 204 -9.72 -8.49 17.61
C ASN A 204 -10.11 -7.03 17.83
N SER A 205 -9.92 -6.20 16.81
CA SER A 205 -10.25 -4.76 16.84
C SER A 205 -11.17 -4.39 15.68
N ASP A 206 -12.01 -3.37 15.88
CA ASP A 206 -12.94 -2.88 14.86
C ASP A 206 -12.19 -2.40 13.60
N ALA A 207 -11.09 -1.66 13.80
CA ALA A 207 -10.22 -1.19 12.74
C ALA A 207 -9.61 -2.35 11.93
N SER A 208 -9.15 -3.41 12.61
CA SER A 208 -8.62 -4.60 11.92
C SER A 208 -9.67 -5.30 11.08
N MET A 209 -10.89 -5.47 11.61
CA MET A 209 -12.00 -6.07 10.86
C MET A 209 -12.37 -5.23 9.63
N ILE A 210 -12.42 -3.90 9.76
CA ILE A 210 -12.73 -2.96 8.67
C ILE A 210 -11.67 -3.00 7.57
N LYS A 211 -10.39 -2.97 7.94
CA LYS A 211 -9.25 -3.10 7.01
C LYS A 211 -9.27 -4.46 6.31
N SER A 212 -9.52 -5.53 7.05
CA SER A 212 -9.64 -6.87 6.52
C SER A 212 -10.80 -6.99 5.52
N ASP A 213 -11.95 -6.37 5.78
CA ASP A 213 -13.07 -6.39 4.84
C ASP A 213 -12.76 -5.64 3.54
N LEU A 214 -12.09 -4.47 3.61
CA LEU A 214 -11.61 -3.76 2.42
C LEU A 214 -10.67 -4.63 1.60
N ILE A 215 -9.62 -5.18 2.22
CA ILE A 215 -8.59 -5.97 1.52
C ILE A 215 -9.21 -7.21 0.88
N TYR A 216 -10.05 -7.93 1.61
CA TYR A 216 -10.72 -9.12 1.08
C TYR A 216 -11.58 -8.82 -0.14
N ARG A 217 -12.43 -7.79 -0.04
CA ARG A 217 -13.29 -7.37 -1.14
C ARG A 217 -12.50 -6.94 -2.36
N PHE A 218 -11.44 -6.16 -2.15
CA PHE A 218 -10.54 -5.72 -3.19
C PHE A 218 -9.84 -6.90 -3.89
N LEU A 219 -9.22 -7.81 -3.14
CA LEU A 219 -8.49 -8.95 -3.69
C LEU A 219 -9.40 -9.95 -4.39
N SER A 220 -10.63 -10.13 -3.90
CA SER A 220 -11.61 -11.07 -4.47
C SER A 220 -12.31 -10.53 -5.73
N GLU A 221 -12.04 -9.28 -6.12
CA GLU A 221 -12.66 -8.68 -7.30
C GLU A 221 -11.84 -8.97 -8.57
N GLY A 222 -12.49 -9.56 -9.57
CA GLY A 222 -11.89 -9.80 -10.89
C GLY A 222 -10.54 -10.54 -10.80
N GLN A 223 -9.51 -9.95 -11.41
CA GLN A 223 -8.14 -10.47 -11.41
C GLN A 223 -7.22 -9.74 -10.42
N ASN A 224 -7.79 -9.09 -9.39
CA ASN A 224 -7.01 -8.23 -8.50
C ASN A 224 -5.99 -9.03 -7.70
N THR A 225 -6.31 -10.27 -7.31
CA THR A 225 -5.35 -11.14 -6.61
C THR A 225 -4.12 -11.44 -7.47
N GLU A 226 -4.29 -11.86 -8.72
CA GLU A 226 -3.15 -12.13 -9.61
C GLU A 226 -2.36 -10.85 -9.89
N ARG A 227 -3.05 -9.76 -10.22
CA ARG A 227 -2.40 -8.46 -10.50
C ARG A 227 -1.62 -7.93 -9.30
N PHE A 228 -2.14 -8.10 -8.08
CA PHE A 228 -1.45 -7.69 -6.86
C PHE A 228 -0.16 -8.50 -6.64
N GLN A 229 -0.17 -9.80 -6.92
CA GLN A 229 1.02 -10.65 -6.83
C GLN A 229 2.05 -10.32 -7.93
N ASP A 230 1.58 -9.98 -9.12
CA ASP A 230 2.44 -9.69 -10.26
C ASP A 230 3.08 -8.30 -10.19
N GLN A 231 2.31 -7.28 -9.82
CA GLN A 231 2.75 -5.88 -9.83
C GLN A 231 3.50 -5.47 -8.57
N ILE A 232 3.29 -6.14 -7.43
CA ILE A 232 3.95 -5.81 -6.18
C ILE A 232 5.08 -6.79 -5.90
N LYS A 233 6.31 -6.28 -5.85
CA LYS A 233 7.50 -7.08 -5.54
C LYS A 233 8.06 -6.68 -4.17
N LEU A 234 8.20 -7.66 -3.29
CA LEU A 234 8.74 -7.47 -1.96
C LEU A 234 10.14 -8.05 -1.88
N PHE A 235 11.02 -7.31 -1.23
CA PHE A 235 12.40 -7.68 -1.03
C PHE A 235 12.76 -7.48 0.44
N GLN A 236 13.37 -8.46 1.09
CA GLN A 236 13.84 -8.32 2.46
C GLN A 236 15.35 -8.12 2.50
N TRP A 237 15.75 -7.15 3.33
CA TRP A 237 17.11 -6.93 3.76
C TRP A 237 17.25 -7.32 5.23
N ASP A 238 18.14 -8.27 5.48
CA ASP A 238 18.44 -8.85 6.79
C ASP A 238 19.93 -8.67 7.17
N GLY A 239 20.63 -7.74 6.54
CA GLY A 239 22.07 -7.56 6.71
C GLY A 239 22.93 -8.27 5.67
N SER A 240 22.35 -9.13 4.83
CA SER A 240 23.03 -9.71 3.69
C SER A 240 23.19 -8.71 2.52
N ASP A 241 24.16 -8.96 1.65
CA ASP A 241 24.42 -8.11 0.48
C ASP A 241 23.29 -8.24 -0.57
N MET A 242 22.77 -9.45 -0.73
CA MET A 242 21.68 -9.78 -1.64
C MET A 242 20.33 -9.63 -0.94
N LEU A 243 19.41 -8.90 -1.58
CA LEU A 243 18.03 -8.87 -1.11
C LEU A 243 17.36 -10.22 -1.38
N SER A 244 16.61 -10.71 -0.40
CA SER A 244 15.80 -11.92 -0.55
C SER A 244 14.42 -11.57 -1.10
N ASP A 245 14.01 -12.25 -2.17
CA ASP A 245 12.66 -12.09 -2.72
C ASP A 245 11.63 -12.70 -1.78
N LEU A 246 10.59 -11.93 -1.46
CA LEU A 246 9.46 -12.39 -0.65
C LEU A 246 8.20 -12.47 -1.52
N PRO A 247 7.69 -13.67 -1.83
CA PRO A 247 6.44 -13.80 -2.57
C PRO A 247 5.25 -13.23 -1.78
N VAL A 248 4.60 -12.19 -2.31
CA VAL A 248 3.39 -11.58 -1.74
C VAL A 248 2.28 -12.63 -1.54
N SER A 249 2.22 -13.61 -2.44
CA SER A 249 1.25 -14.72 -2.44
C SER A 249 1.20 -15.48 -1.12
N ASN A 250 2.33 -15.60 -0.41
CA ASN A 250 2.39 -16.26 0.89
C ASN A 250 1.56 -15.52 1.96
N TYR A 251 1.61 -14.20 1.95
CA TYR A 251 0.87 -13.36 2.90
C TYR A 251 -0.61 -13.26 2.53
N ILE A 252 -0.91 -13.11 1.24
CA ILE A 252 -2.30 -13.13 0.74
C ILE A 252 -2.98 -14.44 1.10
N SER A 253 -2.34 -15.58 0.84
CA SER A 253 -2.97 -16.90 1.06
C SER A 253 -3.35 -17.09 2.53
N ARG A 254 -2.46 -16.73 3.46
CA ARG A 254 -2.72 -16.79 4.91
C ARG A 254 -3.87 -15.88 5.32
N PHE A 255 -3.88 -14.65 4.81
CA PHE A 255 -4.96 -13.70 5.05
C PHE A 255 -6.30 -14.20 4.50
N MET A 256 -6.34 -14.68 3.26
CA MET A 256 -7.57 -15.14 2.60
C MET A 256 -8.19 -16.32 3.35
N VAL A 257 -7.38 -17.29 3.82
CA VAL A 257 -7.86 -18.40 4.64
C VAL A 257 -8.46 -17.89 5.95
N HIS A 258 -7.73 -17.04 6.68
CA HIS A 258 -8.21 -16.47 7.95
C HIS A 258 -9.52 -15.71 7.77
N LYS A 259 -9.57 -14.81 6.79
CA LYS A 259 -10.71 -13.95 6.55
C LYS A 259 -11.93 -14.72 6.06
N THR A 260 -11.75 -15.73 5.22
CA THR A 260 -12.85 -16.61 4.78
C THR A 260 -13.46 -17.36 5.96
N GLN A 261 -12.64 -17.89 6.89
CA GLN A 261 -13.14 -18.56 8.08
C GLN A 261 -13.93 -17.61 9.00
N PHE A 262 -13.46 -16.37 9.15
CA PHE A 262 -14.18 -15.33 9.89
C PHE A 262 -15.52 -15.03 9.20
N ASP A 263 -15.51 -14.82 7.89
CA ASP A 263 -16.68 -14.45 7.11
C ASP A 263 -17.76 -15.52 7.11
N ILE A 264 -17.40 -16.80 6.98
CA ILE A 264 -18.36 -17.91 7.05
C ILE A 264 -19.13 -17.89 8.39
N LYS A 265 -18.44 -17.61 9.50
CA LYS A 265 -19.09 -17.52 10.82
C LYS A 265 -20.07 -16.36 10.88
N GLU A 266 -19.66 -15.19 10.40
CA GLU A 266 -20.50 -13.98 10.42
C GLU A 266 -21.70 -14.08 9.46
N ILE A 267 -21.49 -14.63 8.27
CA ILE A 267 -22.55 -14.90 7.28
C ILE A 267 -23.55 -15.92 7.85
N THR A 268 -23.08 -17.01 8.46
CA THR A 268 -23.97 -18.02 9.05
C THR A 268 -24.80 -17.43 10.19
N LYS A 269 -24.19 -16.59 11.03
CA LYS A 269 -24.87 -15.86 12.10
C LYS A 269 -25.95 -14.93 11.52
N LEU A 270 -25.60 -14.11 10.53
CA LEU A 270 -26.55 -13.19 9.89
C LEU A 270 -27.70 -13.93 9.19
N ASN A 271 -27.40 -15.01 8.45
CA ASN A 271 -28.40 -15.81 7.77
C ASN A 271 -29.42 -16.42 8.76
N SER A 272 -28.94 -16.90 9.90
CA SER A 272 -29.80 -17.42 10.97
C SER A 272 -30.75 -16.34 11.53
N LEU A 273 -30.28 -15.09 11.65
CA LEU A 273 -31.11 -13.95 12.06
C LEU A 273 -32.14 -13.60 11.00
N LEU A 274 -31.75 -13.56 9.72
CA LEU A 274 -32.63 -13.27 8.59
C LEU A 274 -33.78 -14.29 8.47
N ILE A 275 -33.50 -15.57 8.72
CA ILE A 275 -34.51 -16.64 8.68
C ILE A 275 -35.47 -16.54 9.88
N ARG A 276 -34.94 -16.28 11.08
CA ARG A 276 -35.74 -16.27 12.31
C ARG A 276 -36.62 -15.02 12.43
N ASP A 277 -36.13 -13.87 11.98
CA ASP A 277 -36.76 -12.58 12.22
C ASP A 277 -36.76 -11.68 10.95
N PRO A 278 -37.36 -12.10 9.82
CA PRO A 278 -37.14 -11.49 8.50
C PRO A 278 -37.47 -10.00 8.41
N ASP A 279 -38.47 -9.53 9.15
CA ASP A 279 -39.02 -8.17 9.05
C ASP A 279 -38.22 -7.12 9.84
N ARG A 280 -37.09 -7.49 10.45
CA ARG A 280 -36.24 -6.54 11.18
C ARG A 280 -35.60 -5.51 10.24
N THR A 281 -35.39 -4.32 10.78
CA THR A 281 -34.66 -3.26 10.10
C THR A 281 -33.15 -3.58 10.02
N THR A 282 -32.46 -2.97 9.07
CA THR A 282 -30.99 -3.05 8.95
C THR A 282 -30.27 -2.66 10.25
N ARG A 283 -30.82 -1.67 10.97
CA ARG A 283 -30.26 -1.24 12.26
C ARG A 283 -30.34 -2.35 13.30
N GLU A 284 -31.49 -3.01 13.42
CA GLU A 284 -31.69 -4.09 14.37
C GLU A 284 -30.82 -5.30 14.06
N TYR A 285 -30.68 -5.68 12.78
CA TYR A 285 -29.73 -6.74 12.39
C TYR A 285 -28.29 -6.40 12.77
N ARG A 286 -27.86 -5.15 12.57
CA ARG A 286 -26.52 -4.70 12.96
C ARG A 286 -26.31 -4.82 14.46
N GLU A 287 -27.30 -4.40 15.25
CA GLU A 287 -27.25 -4.49 16.72
C GLU A 287 -27.24 -5.94 17.20
N LEU A 288 -28.03 -6.83 16.60
CA LEU A 288 -28.03 -8.27 16.88
C LEU A 288 -26.73 -8.97 16.47
N MET A 289 -26.06 -8.47 15.42
CA MET A 289 -24.72 -8.92 15.04
C MET A 289 -23.65 -8.45 16.03
N GLY A 290 -23.94 -7.48 16.90
CA GLY A 290 -22.97 -6.86 17.80
C GLY A 290 -22.03 -5.89 17.08
N TYR A 291 -22.47 -5.33 15.94
CA TYR A 291 -21.63 -4.48 15.11
C TYR A 291 -21.82 -3.00 15.49
N PRO A 292 -20.76 -2.21 15.66
CA PRO A 292 -20.85 -0.76 15.69
C PRO A 292 -21.28 -0.21 14.32
N ASN A 293 -21.67 1.06 14.27
CA ASN A 293 -22.06 1.71 13.02
C ASN A 293 -20.92 1.75 11.97
N THR A 294 -19.67 1.69 12.44
CA THR A 294 -18.44 1.61 11.64
C THR A 294 -18.27 0.31 10.84
N ARG A 295 -19.12 -0.70 11.08
CA ARG A 295 -19.18 -1.98 10.36
C ARG A 295 -20.50 -2.23 9.62
N LEU A 296 -21.29 -1.18 9.38
CA LEU A 296 -22.57 -1.31 8.68
C LEU A 296 -22.40 -1.86 7.25
N ARG A 297 -21.46 -1.34 6.46
CA ARG A 297 -21.20 -1.77 5.07
C ARG A 297 -20.62 -3.18 5.01
N MET A 298 -19.89 -3.61 6.04
CA MET A 298 -19.49 -5.00 6.20
C MET A 298 -20.71 -5.92 6.25
N MET A 299 -21.64 -5.67 7.18
CA MET A 299 -22.87 -6.45 7.32
C MET A 299 -23.73 -6.42 6.05
N LEU A 300 -23.86 -5.27 5.40
CA LEU A 300 -24.61 -5.16 4.14
C LEU A 300 -23.98 -6.01 3.03
N GLY A 301 -22.64 -6.08 2.95
CA GLY A 301 -21.97 -6.98 2.02
C GLY A 301 -22.25 -8.46 2.28
N TYR A 302 -22.30 -8.88 3.55
CA TYR A 302 -22.72 -10.24 3.89
C TYR A 302 -24.17 -10.52 3.49
N LYS A 303 -25.06 -9.54 3.71
CA LYS A 303 -26.46 -9.66 3.29
C LYS A 303 -26.58 -9.81 1.77
N ASP A 304 -25.84 -9.00 1.00
CA ASP A 304 -25.80 -9.12 -0.46
C ASP A 304 -25.30 -10.49 -0.93
N GLU A 305 -24.32 -11.05 -0.22
CA GLU A 305 -23.78 -12.38 -0.51
C GLU A 305 -24.80 -13.49 -0.23
N ILE A 306 -25.51 -13.42 0.90
CA ILE A 306 -26.61 -14.34 1.24
C ILE A 306 -27.73 -14.29 0.19
N GLU A 307 -28.03 -13.09 -0.32
CA GLU A 307 -29.07 -12.88 -1.34
C GLU A 307 -28.58 -13.20 -2.77
N GLY A 308 -27.36 -13.70 -2.94
CA GLY A 308 -26.80 -14.07 -4.24
C GLY A 308 -26.43 -12.89 -5.16
N ARG A 309 -26.46 -11.65 -4.66
CA ARG A 309 -26.02 -10.46 -5.40
C ARG A 309 -24.49 -10.35 -5.50
N GLY A 310 -23.79 -11.01 -4.58
CA GLY A 310 -22.34 -10.92 -4.44
C GLY A 310 -21.89 -9.76 -3.55
N ARG A 311 -20.79 -9.97 -2.85
CA ARG A 311 -20.30 -9.10 -1.76
C ARG A 311 -19.96 -7.67 -2.19
N ASN A 312 -19.56 -7.48 -3.45
CA ASN A 312 -19.13 -6.18 -3.98
C ASN A 312 -20.21 -5.45 -4.80
N SER A 313 -21.43 -6.00 -4.87
CA SER A 313 -22.48 -5.50 -5.76
C SER A 313 -22.75 -3.99 -5.62
N PHE A 314 -22.92 -3.48 -4.40
CA PHE A 314 -23.12 -2.03 -4.16
C PHE A 314 -21.87 -1.16 -4.39
N LEU A 315 -20.69 -1.77 -4.39
CA LEU A 315 -19.41 -1.08 -4.61
C LEU A 315 -19.16 -0.83 -6.10
N LEU A 316 -19.61 -1.78 -6.94
CA LEU A 316 -19.51 -1.71 -8.39
C LEU A 316 -20.59 -0.84 -9.03
N ALA A 317 -21.75 -0.71 -8.37
CA ALA A 317 -22.83 0.18 -8.77
C ALA A 317 -22.48 1.68 -8.73
#